data_AF-A0A941HQ53-F1
#
_entry.id   AF-A0A941HQ53-F1
#
_cell.length_a   1.000
_cell.length_b   1.000
_cell.length_c   1.000
_cell.angle_alpha   90.00
_cell.angle_beta   90.00
_cell.angle_gamma   90.00
#
_symmetry.space_group_name_H-M   'P 1'
#
loop_
_entity.id
_entity.type
_entity.pdbx_description
1 polymer ?
#
loop_
_entity_poly.entity_id
_entity_poly.type
_entity_poly.pdbx_seq_one_letter_code
_entity_poly.pdbx_strand_id
1 'polypeptide(L)'
;MPYYPKKTDSKGHEWAIYTIMEKTVSDYTGLNFYEIEELDIVEFYCYFRDARIYNLMQTEDGQEYLENAWRITQTAPDRKRLREKKIGTQGTS
;
A
#
# COMPACT_ATOMS: atom_id res chain seq x y z
N MET A 1 34.63 12.76 -9.99
CA MET A 1 33.36 13.12 -9.34
C MET A 1 33.52 14.49 -8.68
N PRO A 2 32.63 15.47 -8.92
CA PRO A 2 32.68 16.74 -8.20
C PRO A 2 32.31 16.54 -6.73
N TYR A 3 33.07 17.16 -5.83
CA TYR A 3 32.87 17.08 -4.39
C TYR A 3 31.75 18.06 -3.97
N TYR A 4 30.69 17.54 -3.36
CA TYR A 4 29.57 18.35 -2.85
C TYR A 4 29.57 18.34 -1.32
N PRO A 5 29.76 19.48 -0.64
CA PRO A 5 29.77 19.52 0.82
C PRO A 5 28.37 19.19 1.35
N LYS A 6 28.24 18.05 2.04
CA LYS A 6 27.00 17.64 2.70
C LYS A 6 26.68 18.63 3.83
N LYS A 7 25.72 19.52 3.60
CA LYS A 7 25.02 20.20 4.70
C LYS A 7 24.20 19.15 5.44
N THR A 8 24.45 19.05 6.74
CA THR A 8 23.68 18.28 7.71
C THR A 8 22.29 18.90 7.86
N ASP A 9 21.42 18.63 6.91
CA ASP A 9 19.97 18.74 7.03
C ASP A 9 19.41 17.67 6.09
N SER A 10 19.09 16.51 6.65
CA SER A 10 18.55 15.37 5.92
C SER A 10 17.09 15.62 5.52
N LYS A 11 16.86 16.63 4.68
CA LYS A 11 15.66 16.73 3.86
C LYS A 11 16.00 16.07 2.53
N GLY A 12 15.57 14.81 2.39
CA GLY A 12 15.80 14.01 1.19
C GLY A 12 15.44 14.80 -0.07
N HIS A 13 16.27 14.70 -1.09
CA HIS A 13 16.09 15.41 -2.36
C HIS A 13 14.73 15.06 -2.99
N GLU A 14 13.96 16.06 -3.38
CA GLU A 14 12.57 15.97 -3.90
C GLU A 14 12.49 15.44 -5.34
N TRP A 15 13.20 14.36 -5.67
CA TRP A 15 13.11 13.76 -7.01
C TRP A 15 11.92 12.81 -7.07
N ALA A 16 10.88 13.20 -7.81
CA ALA A 16 9.73 12.35 -8.10
C ALA A 16 10.05 11.38 -9.24
N ILE A 17 9.80 10.08 -9.02
CA ILE A 17 9.83 9.06 -10.06
C ILE A 17 8.40 8.88 -10.56
N TYR A 18 8.12 9.37 -11.77
CA TYR A 18 6.77 9.27 -12.35
C TYR A 18 6.42 7.85 -12.77
N THR A 19 7.42 7.05 -13.18
CA THR A 19 7.21 5.71 -13.74
C THR A 19 7.33 4.57 -12.70
N ILE A 20 7.02 4.88 -11.44
CA ILE A 20 7.22 3.92 -10.35
C ILE A 20 6.25 2.75 -10.45
N MET A 21 5.06 2.95 -11.04
CA MET A 21 4.06 1.91 -11.21
C MET A 21 4.51 0.89 -12.25
N GLU A 22 4.98 1.36 -13.40
CA GLU A 22 5.54 0.60 -14.51
C GLU A 22 6.77 -0.18 -14.03
N LYS A 23 7.66 0.47 -13.25
CA LYS A 23 8.80 -0.23 -12.64
C LYS A 23 8.35 -1.36 -11.71
N THR A 24 7.31 -1.12 -10.90
CA THR A 24 6.77 -2.12 -9.98
C THR A 24 6.17 -3.32 -10.73
N VAL A 25 5.41 -3.06 -11.81
CA VAL A 25 4.85 -4.11 -12.68
C VAL A 25 5.97 -4.87 -13.39
N SER A 26 6.97 -4.17 -13.92
CA SER A 26 8.13 -4.75 -14.59
C SER A 26 8.90 -5.70 -13.68
N ASP A 27 9.15 -5.31 -12.43
CA ASP A 27 9.85 -6.14 -11.44
C ASP A 27 9.07 -7.40 -11.08
N TYR A 28 7.74 -7.33 -11.08
CA TYR A 28 6.88 -8.45 -10.73
C TYR A 28 6.66 -9.44 -11.89
N THR A 29 6.48 -8.92 -13.10
CA THR A 29 6.10 -9.71 -14.29
C THR A 29 7.28 -10.11 -15.16
N GLY A 30 8.39 -9.37 -15.09
CA GLY A 30 9.52 -9.48 -16.01
C GLY A 30 9.32 -8.76 -17.35
N LEU A 31 8.17 -8.12 -17.57
CA LEU A 31 7.89 -7.34 -18.79
C LEU A 31 8.76 -6.09 -18.85
N ASN A 32 9.18 -5.73 -20.06
CA ASN A 32 9.84 -4.44 -20.30
C ASN A 32 8.82 -3.31 -20.46
N PHE A 33 9.28 -2.06 -20.45
CA PHE A 33 8.40 -0.89 -20.47
C PHE A 33 7.54 -0.82 -21.74
N TYR A 34 8.04 -1.25 -22.90
CA TYR A 34 7.23 -1.28 -24.12
C TYR A 34 6.10 -2.31 -24.02
N GLU A 35 6.37 -3.48 -23.45
CA GLU A 35 5.33 -4.50 -23.25
C GLU A 35 4.27 -4.05 -22.24
N ILE A 36 4.66 -3.25 -21.24
CA ILE A 36 3.75 -2.68 -20.24
C ILE A 36 2.82 -1.63 -20.87
N GLU A 37 3.33 -0.79 -21.76
CA GLU A 37 2.52 0.22 -22.47
C GLU A 37 1.49 -0.40 -23.43
N GLU A 38 1.71 -1.64 -23.87
CA GLU A 38 0.77 -2.39 -24.71
C GLU A 38 -0.32 -3.13 -23.91
N LEU A 39 -0.19 -3.20 -22.58
CA LEU A 39 -1.21 -3.84 -21.73
C LEU A 39 -2.51 -3.04 -21.76
N ASP A 40 -3.63 -3.75 -21.64
CA ASP A 40 -4.86 -3.06 -21.33
C ASP A 40 -4.83 -2.50 -19.89
N ILE A 41 -5.59 -1.43 -19.66
CA ILE A 41 -5.57 -0.74 -18.37
C ILE A 41 -6.01 -1.63 -17.19
N VAL A 42 -6.90 -2.60 -17.42
CA VAL A 42 -7.36 -3.56 -16.41
C VAL A 42 -6.24 -4.55 -16.09
N GLU A 43 -5.58 -5.10 -17.11
CA GLU A 43 -4.40 -5.96 -16.95
C GLU A 43 -3.29 -5.26 -16.16
N PHE A 44 -2.95 -4.03 -16.56
CA PHE A 44 -1.95 -3.21 -15.87
C PHE A 44 -2.27 -3.07 -14.38
N TYR A 45 -3.51 -2.69 -14.03
CA TYR A 45 -3.89 -2.51 -12.63
C TYR A 45 -3.98 -3.83 -11.85
N CYS A 46 -4.35 -4.94 -12.49
CA CYS A 46 -4.29 -6.27 -11.88
C CYS A 46 -2.85 -6.63 -11.50
N TYR A 47 -1.91 -6.54 -12.45
CA TYR A 47 -0.50 -6.83 -12.16
C TYR A 47 0.10 -5.87 -11.15
N PHE A 48 -0.24 -4.58 -11.22
CA PHE A 48 0.25 -3.60 -10.25
C PHE A 48 -0.24 -3.92 -8.83
N ARG A 49 -1.52 -4.30 -8.68
CA ARG A 49 -2.06 -4.70 -7.38
C ARG A 49 -1.35 -5.94 -6.84
N ASP A 50 -1.18 -6.96 -7.67
CA ASP A 50 -0.55 -8.21 -7.25
C ASP A 50 0.93 -7.99 -6.90
N ALA A 51 1.65 -7.19 -7.69
CA ALA A 51 3.01 -6.77 -7.40
C ALA A 51 3.13 -6.06 -6.06
N ARG A 52 2.20 -5.14 -5.75
CA ARG A 52 2.17 -4.42 -4.46
C ARG A 52 1.93 -5.38 -3.29
N ILE A 53 1.01 -6.32 -3.43
CA ILE A 53 0.75 -7.33 -2.40
C ILE A 53 1.97 -8.24 -2.23
N TYR A 54 2.53 -8.73 -3.33
CA TYR A 54 3.72 -9.58 -3.32
C TYR A 54 4.89 -8.91 -2.58
N ASN A 55 5.15 -7.63 -2.87
CA ASN A 55 6.19 -6.85 -2.22
C ASN A 55 5.95 -6.69 -0.71
N LEU A 56 4.70 -6.44 -0.30
CA LEU A 56 4.34 -6.37 1.13
C LEU A 56 4.51 -7.73 1.83
N MET A 57 4.26 -8.84 1.14
CA MET A 57 4.47 -10.17 1.71
C MET A 57 5.95 -10.49 1.98
N GLN A 58 6.91 -9.77 1.39
CA GLN A 58 8.33 -10.06 1.57
C GLN A 58 8.92 -9.52 2.88
N THR A 59 8.19 -8.67 3.63
CA THR A 59 8.69 -8.05 4.86
C THR A 59 7.74 -8.28 6.03
N GLU A 60 8.27 -8.34 7.26
CA GLU A 60 7.47 -8.50 8.48
C GLU A 60 6.46 -7.35 8.63
N ASP A 61 6.91 -6.10 8.52
CA ASP A 61 6.05 -4.91 8.57
C ASP A 61 4.95 -4.93 7.49
N GLY A 62 5.29 -5.43 6.29
CA GLY A 62 4.35 -5.53 5.18
C GLY A 62 3.30 -6.63 5.40
N GLN A 63 3.70 -7.76 5.97
CA GLN A 63 2.78 -8.82 6.39
C GLN A 63 1.84 -8.32 7.49
N GLU A 64 2.35 -7.62 8.51
CA GLU A 64 1.53 -7.02 9.57
C GLU A 64 0.52 -6.00 8.99
N TYR A 65 0.93 -5.20 8.00
CA TYR A 65 0.03 -4.29 7.29
C TYR A 65 -1.11 -5.05 6.59
N LEU A 66 -0.80 -6.13 5.87
CA LEU A 66 -1.79 -6.94 5.16
C LEU A 66 -2.77 -7.62 6.14
N GLU A 67 -2.30 -8.14 7.26
CA GLU A 67 -3.14 -8.74 8.30
C GLU A 67 -4.12 -7.72 8.91
N ASN A 68 -3.63 -6.51 9.20
CA ASN A 68 -4.45 -5.43 9.71
C ASN A 68 -5.49 -4.97 8.69
N ALA A 69 -5.09 -4.81 7.42
CA ALA A 69 -6.00 -4.47 6.33
C ALA A 69 -7.12 -5.52 6.21
N TRP A 70 -6.74 -6.80 6.22
CA TRP A 70 -7.67 -7.93 6.16
C TRP A 70 -8.68 -7.90 7.32
N ARG A 71 -8.21 -7.70 8.56
CA ARG A 71 -9.06 -7.57 9.76
C ARG A 71 -10.07 -6.44 9.64
N ILE A 72 -9.66 -5.28 9.11
CA ILE A 72 -10.55 -4.12 8.92
C ILE A 72 -11.64 -4.45 7.89
N THR A 73 -11.29 -5.11 6.77
CA THR A 73 -12.29 -5.57 5.78
C THR A 73 -13.27 -6.59 6.35
N GLN A 74 -12.85 -7.41 7.31
CA GLN A 74 -13.73 -8.39 7.95
C GLN A 74 -14.66 -7.80 9.01
N THR A 75 -14.35 -6.64 9.59
CA THR A 75 -15.26 -5.99 10.54
C THR A 75 -16.47 -5.39 9.84
N ALA A 76 -17.44 -6.24 9.48
CA ALA A 76 -18.83 -5.84 9.50
C ALA A 76 -19.09 -5.25 10.90
N PRO A 77 -19.67 -4.04 11.02
CA PRO A 77 -19.88 -3.43 12.33
C PRO A 77 -20.69 -4.42 13.16
N ASP A 78 -20.17 -4.82 14.33
CA ASP A 78 -20.90 -5.64 15.29
C ASP A 78 -22.03 -4.77 15.87
N ARG A 79 -23.11 -4.65 15.10
CA ARG A 79 -24.28 -3.81 15.40
C ARG A 79 -24.89 -4.22 16.74
N LYS A 80 -24.70 -5.47 17.15
CA LYS A 80 -25.23 -6.02 18.40
C LYS A 80 -24.46 -5.45 19.60
N ARG A 81 -23.12 -5.55 19.60
CA ARG A 81 -22.27 -4.91 20.64
C ARG A 81 -22.43 -3.39 20.68
N LEU A 82 -22.55 -2.74 19.52
CA LEU A 82 -22.79 -1.28 19.44
C LEU A 82 -24.14 -0.89 20.07
N ARG A 83 -25.18 -1.72 19.92
CA ARG A 83 -26.50 -1.48 20.50
C ARG A 83 -26.54 -1.72 22.00
N GLU A 84 -25.87 -2.76 22.49
CA GLU A 84 -25.71 -3.05 23.92
C GLU A 84 -24.94 -1.93 24.64
N LYS A 85 -23.86 -1.42 24.03
CA LYS A 85 -23.06 -0.32 24.60
C LYS A 85 -23.82 1.00 24.67
N LYS A 86 -24.65 1.33 23.66
CA LYS A 86 -25.49 2.55 23.67
C LYS A 86 -26.63 2.50 24.69
N ILE A 87 -27.19 1.33 24.97
CA ILE A 87 -28.28 1.18 25.95
C ILE A 87 -27.75 1.30 27.39
N GLY A 88 -26.54 0.81 27.67
CA GLY A 88 -25.93 0.91 29.00
C GLY A 88 -25.45 2.31 29.42
N THR A 89 -25.32 3.27 28.49
CA THR A 89 -24.86 4.64 28.81
C THR A 89 -26.00 5.65 29.00
N GLN A 90 -27.25 5.25 28.77
CA GLN A 90 -28.45 6.10 28.96
C GLN A 90 -29.10 5.91 30.35
N GLY A 91 -28.43 5.20 31.27
CA GLY A 91 -29.03 4.73 32.53
C GLY A 91 -28.23 5.04 33.81
N THR A 92 -27.34 6.02 33.79
CA THR A 92 -26.71 6.54 35.01
C THR A 92 -26.72 8.06 34.97
N SER A 93 -27.87 8.64 35.31
CA SER A 93 -27.99 10.00 35.85
C SER A 93 -27.99 9.93 37.37
#